data_AF-A0A7C2WEL8-F1
#
_entry.id   AF-A0A7C2WEL8-F1
#
_cell.length_a   1.000
_cell.length_b   1.000
_cell.length_c   1.000
_cell.angle_alpha   90.00
_cell.angle_beta   90.00
_cell.angle_gamma   90.00
#
_symmetry.space_group_name_H-M   'P 1'
#
loop_
_entity.id
_entity.type
_entity.pdbx_description
1 polymer ?
#
loop_
_entity_poly.entity_id
_entity_poly.type
_entity_poly.pdbx_seq_one_letter_code
_entity_poly.pdbx_strand_id
1 'polypeptide(L)'
;MKAEFSEKFIAHIWQRQLVTNLVTDAGEQLQIIYPGRVSHDSGCDFQDAIFTIDGKVIKGDVEIHVKSSQWYSHGHHQDPKYNSIVLHVVMWHDSQCPILLQNGKTVSTIYLNPFLSSSLNELGHQADLSRYPLPSCPEATGHPNRESLNKLLDAAGEERFVAKITSFQKALVEEEAGQVLFRGIARALGYAKNTEPFEELTIDYSSAS
;
A
#
# COMPACT_ATOMS: atom_id res chain seq x y z
N MET A 1 -29.82 -16.01 1.06
CA MET A 1 -28.65 -15.75 0.18
C MET A 1 -27.40 -15.90 1.03
N LYS A 2 -26.52 -16.87 0.74
CA LYS A 2 -25.16 -16.82 1.32
C LYS A 2 -24.49 -15.61 0.68
N ALA A 3 -24.05 -14.64 1.48
CA ALA A 3 -23.21 -13.57 0.96
C ALA A 3 -21.95 -14.23 0.39
N GLU A 4 -21.72 -14.05 -0.90
CA GLU A 4 -20.48 -14.49 -1.54
C GLU A 4 -19.40 -13.46 -1.18
N PHE A 5 -18.54 -13.82 -0.22
CA PHE A 5 -17.45 -12.96 0.22
C PHE A 5 -16.36 -12.94 -0.86
N SER A 6 -16.19 -11.79 -1.52
CA SER A 6 -15.11 -11.55 -2.49
C SER A 6 -13.97 -10.75 -1.87
N GLU A 7 -12.75 -10.85 -2.40
CA GLU A 7 -11.60 -10.04 -1.99
C GLU A 7 -11.89 -8.54 -2.08
N LYS A 8 -12.63 -8.12 -3.12
CA LYS A 8 -13.09 -6.73 -3.25
C LYS A 8 -13.97 -6.27 -2.08
N PHE A 9 -14.82 -7.15 -1.54
CA PHE A 9 -15.64 -6.84 -0.38
C PHE A 9 -14.78 -6.72 0.89
N ILE A 10 -13.80 -7.61 1.06
CA ILE A 10 -12.86 -7.58 2.19
C ILE A 10 -11.99 -6.32 2.14
N ALA A 11 -11.48 -5.98 0.96
CA ALA A 11 -10.75 -4.73 0.69
C ALA A 11 -11.59 -3.50 1.02
N HIS A 12 -12.89 -3.53 0.72
CA HIS A 12 -13.79 -2.45 1.10
C HIS A 12 -13.93 -2.33 2.63
N ILE A 13 -14.12 -3.45 3.35
CA ILE A 13 -14.19 -3.45 4.82
C ILE A 13 -12.89 -2.87 5.42
N TRP A 14 -11.73 -3.32 4.93
CA TRP A 14 -10.42 -2.85 5.35
C TRP A 14 -10.24 -1.35 5.09
N GLN A 15 -10.43 -0.92 3.84
CA GLN A 15 -10.25 0.47 3.42
C GLN A 15 -11.15 1.44 4.19
N ARG A 16 -12.38 1.01 4.50
CA ARG A 16 -13.36 1.84 5.22
C ARG A 16 -13.32 1.65 6.73
N GLN A 17 -12.48 0.74 7.24
CA GLN A 17 -12.37 0.41 8.66
C GLN A 17 -13.74 0.08 9.28
N LEU A 18 -14.57 -0.71 8.60
CA LEU A 18 -15.95 -1.04 9.03
C LEU A 18 -16.02 -2.05 10.19
N VAL A 19 -14.86 -2.42 10.74
CA VAL A 19 -14.71 -3.39 11.83
C VAL A 19 -13.77 -2.80 12.86
N THR A 20 -14.08 -3.03 14.13
CA THR A 20 -13.30 -2.52 15.27
C THR A 20 -12.82 -3.68 16.14
N ASN A 21 -11.88 -3.40 17.06
CA ASN A 21 -11.34 -4.35 18.03
C ASN A 21 -10.67 -5.57 17.36
N LEU A 22 -9.97 -5.36 16.25
CA LEU A 22 -9.27 -6.41 15.50
C LEU A 22 -8.20 -7.08 16.36
N VAL A 23 -8.06 -8.39 16.25
CA VAL A 23 -6.98 -9.16 16.89
C VAL A 23 -6.27 -10.02 15.85
N THR A 24 -4.97 -10.20 16.03
CA THR A 24 -4.16 -11.10 15.19
C THR A 24 -4.48 -12.56 15.47
N ASP A 25 -4.00 -13.46 14.61
CA ASP A 25 -3.97 -14.90 14.79
C ASP A 25 -3.19 -15.34 16.04
N ALA A 26 -2.28 -14.48 16.53
CA ALA A 26 -1.59 -14.65 17.80
C ALA A 26 -2.35 -14.07 19.01
N GLY A 27 -3.50 -13.42 18.81
CA GLY A 27 -4.31 -12.81 19.86
C GLY A 27 -3.87 -11.42 20.30
N GLU A 28 -3.01 -10.75 19.52
CA GLU A 28 -2.51 -9.40 19.81
C GLU A 28 -3.52 -8.34 19.32
N GLN A 29 -3.65 -7.23 20.05
CA GLN A 29 -4.60 -6.18 19.70
C GLN A 29 -4.08 -5.37 18.51
N LEU A 30 -4.88 -5.30 17.44
CA LEU A 30 -4.60 -4.48 16.26
C LEU A 30 -5.50 -3.24 16.23
N GLN A 31 -4.89 -2.08 15.96
CA GLN A 31 -5.61 -0.82 15.70
C GLN A 31 -5.11 -0.18 14.40
N ILE A 32 -6.03 0.12 13.49
CA ILE A 32 -5.70 0.74 12.20
C ILE A 32 -5.54 2.25 12.41
N ILE A 33 -4.38 2.80 12.05
CA ILE A 33 -4.13 4.26 12.00
C ILE A 33 -4.42 4.75 10.58
N TYR A 34 -3.89 4.04 9.58
CA TYR A 34 -4.05 4.31 8.16
C TYR A 34 -4.12 2.98 7.40
N PRO A 35 -5.19 2.69 6.63
CA PRO A 35 -5.36 1.40 5.96
C PRO A 35 -4.43 1.20 4.75
N GLY A 36 -3.67 2.22 4.36
CA GLY A 36 -2.82 2.21 3.17
C GLY A 36 -3.52 2.78 1.94
N ARG A 37 -2.76 2.94 0.86
CA ARG A 37 -3.26 3.33 -0.47
C ARG A 37 -3.55 2.08 -1.28
N VAL A 38 -4.67 2.06 -2.00
CA VAL A 38 -4.97 0.97 -2.94
C VAL A 38 -3.84 0.88 -3.97
N SER A 39 -3.26 -0.31 -4.10
CA SER A 39 -2.28 -0.60 -5.14
C SER A 39 -2.98 -0.87 -6.47
N HIS A 40 -2.36 -0.45 -7.57
CA HIS A 40 -2.78 -0.80 -8.93
C HIS A 40 -1.73 -1.66 -9.65
N ASP A 41 -0.76 -2.17 -8.90
CA ASP A 41 0.38 -2.93 -9.39
C ASP A 41 0.41 -4.31 -8.74
N SER A 42 1.10 -5.26 -9.37
CA SER A 42 1.27 -6.61 -8.83
C SER A 42 2.14 -6.59 -7.56
N GLY A 43 1.61 -6.97 -6.41
CA GLY A 43 2.43 -7.27 -5.23
C GLY A 43 1.74 -7.07 -3.87
N CYS A 44 0.79 -6.15 -3.76
CA CYS A 44 -0.02 -5.99 -2.57
C CYS A 44 -1.37 -5.36 -2.93
N ASP A 45 -2.39 -5.51 -2.09
CA ASP A 45 -3.65 -4.79 -2.24
C ASP A 45 -3.58 -3.35 -1.72
N PHE A 46 -2.84 -3.14 -0.62
CA PHE A 46 -2.63 -1.82 -0.03
C PHE A 46 -1.16 -1.55 0.31
N GLN A 47 -0.68 -0.37 -0.08
CA GLN A 47 0.67 0.10 0.18
C GLN A 47 0.73 1.06 1.38
N ASP A 48 1.84 1.02 2.13
CA ASP A 48 2.13 1.95 3.23
C ASP A 48 1.03 2.04 4.30
N ALA A 49 0.39 0.92 4.65
CA ALA A 49 -0.50 0.89 5.79
C ALA A 49 0.27 1.18 7.09
N ILE A 50 -0.42 1.82 8.04
CA ILE A 50 0.09 2.15 9.36
C ILE A 50 -0.93 1.65 10.38
N PHE A 51 -0.49 0.82 11.30
CA PHE A 51 -1.34 0.27 12.36
C PHE A 51 -0.48 -0.03 13.58
N THR A 52 -1.12 -0.31 14.72
CA THR A 52 -0.42 -0.78 15.91
C THR A 52 -0.77 -2.23 16.20
N ILE A 53 0.22 -3.02 16.60
CA ILE A 53 0.02 -4.32 17.26
C ILE A 53 0.55 -4.20 18.70
N ASP A 54 -0.31 -4.40 19.69
CA ASP A 54 -0.01 -4.21 21.12
C ASP A 54 0.74 -2.90 21.42
N GLY A 55 0.26 -1.81 20.79
CA GLY A 55 0.80 -0.45 20.95
C GLY A 55 2.10 -0.15 20.19
N LYS A 56 2.70 -1.12 19.50
CA LYS A 56 3.86 -0.90 18.63
C LYS A 56 3.41 -0.49 17.24
N VAL A 57 3.91 0.64 16.74
CA VAL A 57 3.62 1.12 15.39
C VAL A 57 4.32 0.24 14.37
N ILE A 58 3.54 -0.27 13.40
CA ILE A 58 4.00 -1.05 12.26
C ILE A 58 3.65 -0.28 10.99
N LYS A 59 4.57 -0.28 10.04
CA LYS A 59 4.40 0.29 8.70
C LYS A 59 4.78 -0.75 7.65
N GLY A 60 3.93 -0.93 6.65
CA GLY A 60 4.23 -1.77 5.50
C GLY A 60 2.98 -2.06 4.67
N ASP A 61 3.07 -3.06 3.80
CA ASP A 61 2.01 -3.37 2.86
C ASP A 61 1.03 -4.44 3.40
N VAL A 62 -0.17 -4.48 2.84
CA VAL A 62 -1.25 -5.37 3.26
C VAL A 62 -1.75 -6.16 2.06
N GLU A 63 -1.89 -7.47 2.24
CA GLU A 63 -2.49 -8.39 1.27
C GLU A 63 -3.84 -8.88 1.76
N ILE A 64 -4.78 -9.10 0.84
CA ILE A 64 -6.15 -9.52 1.12
C ILE A 64 -6.49 -10.80 0.38
N HIS A 65 -7.04 -11.76 1.13
CA HIS A 65 -7.61 -12.97 0.53
C HIS A 65 -8.95 -13.36 1.17
N VAL A 66 -9.74 -14.20 0.52
CA VAL A 66 -10.92 -14.80 1.17
C VAL A 66 -10.49 -15.75 2.28
N LYS A 67 -9.44 -16.54 2.04
CA LYS A 67 -8.93 -17.56 2.95
C LYS A 67 -7.42 -17.44 3.17
N SER A 68 -6.95 -17.76 4.37
CA SER A 68 -5.51 -17.77 4.69
C SER A 68 -4.69 -18.68 3.78
N SER A 69 -5.22 -19.84 3.40
CA SER A 69 -4.56 -20.81 2.52
C SER A 69 -4.25 -20.27 1.12
N GLN A 70 -4.97 -19.22 0.67
CA GLN A 70 -4.77 -18.63 -0.66
C GLN A 70 -3.39 -18.00 -0.82
N TRP A 71 -2.74 -17.59 0.28
CA TRP A 71 -1.36 -17.11 0.26
C TRP A 71 -0.41 -18.11 -0.43
N TYR A 72 -0.58 -19.40 -0.12
CA TYR A 72 0.26 -20.46 -0.67
C TYR A 72 -0.20 -20.87 -2.06
N SER A 73 -1.51 -20.98 -2.30
CA SER A 73 -2.02 -21.38 -3.61
C SER A 73 -1.74 -20.34 -4.70
N HIS A 74 -1.63 -19.06 -4.34
CA HIS A 74 -1.22 -17.99 -5.27
C HIS A 74 0.31 -17.91 -5.45
N GLY A 75 1.09 -18.61 -4.63
CA GLY A 75 2.55 -18.63 -4.75
C GLY A 75 3.27 -17.44 -4.11
N HIS A 76 2.57 -16.58 -3.36
CA HIS A 76 3.14 -15.36 -2.75
C HIS A 76 4.34 -15.64 -1.84
N HIS A 77 4.32 -16.77 -1.13
CA HIS A 77 5.44 -17.24 -0.31
C HIS A 77 6.76 -17.48 -1.08
N GLN A 78 6.75 -17.48 -2.41
CA GLN A 78 7.92 -17.69 -3.26
C GLN A 78 8.33 -16.42 -4.02
N ASP A 79 7.50 -15.38 -4.01
CA ASP A 79 7.71 -14.18 -4.82
C ASP A 79 8.27 -13.04 -3.95
N PRO A 80 9.48 -12.53 -4.22
CA PRO A 80 10.08 -11.45 -3.45
C PRO A 80 9.30 -10.13 -3.51
N LYS A 81 8.37 -9.93 -4.45
CA LYS A 81 7.49 -8.74 -4.51
C LYS A 81 6.64 -8.58 -3.25
N TYR A 82 6.33 -9.68 -2.56
CA TYR A 82 5.52 -9.67 -1.34
C TYR A 82 6.35 -9.49 -0.06
N ASN A 83 7.67 -9.31 -0.16
CA ASN A 83 8.53 -9.18 1.02
C ASN A 83 8.27 -7.91 1.86
N SER A 84 7.49 -6.95 1.33
CA SER A 84 7.03 -5.74 2.03
C SER A 84 5.71 -5.92 2.79
N ILE A 85 5.04 -7.07 2.63
CA ILE A 85 3.79 -7.36 3.34
C ILE A 85 4.07 -7.52 4.84
N VAL A 86 3.34 -6.77 5.66
CA VAL A 86 3.42 -6.81 7.12
C VAL A 86 2.11 -7.26 7.78
N LEU A 87 1.04 -7.38 7.00
CA LEU A 87 -0.26 -7.85 7.47
C LEU A 87 -0.99 -8.62 6.36
N HIS A 88 -1.53 -9.79 6.71
CA HIS A 88 -2.44 -10.54 5.86
C HIS A 88 -3.86 -10.42 6.40
N VAL A 89 -4.79 -9.90 5.61
CA VAL A 89 -6.20 -9.71 6.01
C VAL A 89 -7.05 -10.73 5.27
N VAL A 90 -7.76 -11.57 6.01
CA VAL A 90 -8.62 -12.60 5.41
C VAL A 90 -10.04 -12.56 5.93
N MET A 91 -10.98 -13.13 5.18
CA MET A 91 -12.31 -13.41 5.75
C MET A 91 -12.24 -14.61 6.71
N TRP A 92 -11.54 -15.67 6.28
CA TRP A 92 -11.49 -16.96 6.97
C TRP A 92 -10.05 -17.42 7.21
N HIS A 93 -9.75 -17.78 8.46
CA HIS A 93 -8.53 -18.49 8.81
C HIS A 93 -8.77 -20.00 8.71
N ASP A 94 -8.30 -20.62 7.63
CA ASP A 94 -8.54 -22.02 7.25
C ASP A 94 -7.26 -22.88 7.21
N SER A 95 -6.11 -22.29 7.51
CA SER A 95 -4.80 -22.92 7.51
C SER A 95 -4.09 -22.63 8.82
N GLN A 96 -3.54 -23.67 9.46
CA GLN A 96 -2.71 -23.51 10.66
C GLN A 96 -1.25 -23.14 10.34
N CYS A 97 -0.89 -23.11 9.05
CA CYS A 97 0.46 -22.72 8.63
C CYS A 97 0.65 -21.20 8.81
N PRO A 98 1.73 -20.75 9.47
CA PRO A 98 2.02 -19.33 9.60
C PRO A 98 2.38 -18.74 8.25
N ILE A 99 1.84 -17.57 7.91
CA ILE A 99 2.10 -16.92 6.61
C ILE A 99 3.58 -16.55 6.50
N LEU A 100 4.29 -17.21 5.58
CA LEU A 100 5.72 -17.02 5.33
C LEU A 100 5.94 -16.22 4.06
N LEU A 101 6.80 -15.21 4.16
CA LEU A 101 7.37 -14.50 3.03
C LEU A 101 8.52 -15.30 2.42
N GLN A 102 8.88 -14.96 1.18
CA GLN A 102 10.03 -15.56 0.49
C GLN A 102 11.34 -15.37 1.29
N ASN A 103 11.48 -14.26 2.00
CA ASN A 103 12.65 -13.99 2.85
C ASN A 103 12.63 -14.72 4.22
N GLY A 104 11.65 -15.57 4.47
CA GLY A 104 11.53 -16.38 5.70
C GLY A 104 10.89 -15.66 6.89
N LYS A 105 10.50 -14.39 6.75
CA LYS A 105 9.73 -13.69 7.80
C LYS A 105 8.29 -14.18 7.83
N THR A 106 7.71 -14.18 9.03
CA THR A 106 6.29 -14.43 9.26
C THR A 106 5.49 -13.14 9.19
N VAL A 107 4.26 -13.22 8.67
CA VAL A 107 3.32 -12.10 8.59
C VAL A 107 2.17 -12.33 9.58
N SER A 108 1.85 -11.32 10.38
CA SER A 108 0.67 -11.35 11.25
C SER A 108 -0.60 -11.42 10.40
N THR A 109 -1.57 -12.24 10.82
CA THR A 109 -2.82 -12.44 10.07
C THR A 109 -4.00 -11.95 10.90
N ILE A 110 -4.95 -11.25 10.30
CA ILE A 110 -6.27 -10.99 10.90
C ILE A 110 -7.36 -11.66 10.08
N TYR A 111 -8.39 -12.16 10.73
CA TYR A 111 -9.57 -12.73 10.07
C TYR A 111 -10.84 -12.01 10.48
N LEU A 112 -11.59 -11.51 9.51
CA LEU A 112 -12.67 -10.55 9.75
C LEU A 112 -13.99 -11.18 10.20
N ASN A 113 -14.23 -12.46 9.91
CA ASN A 113 -15.53 -13.06 10.18
C ASN A 113 -16.06 -12.88 11.62
N PRO A 114 -15.27 -13.08 12.70
CA PRO A 114 -15.76 -12.91 14.06
C PRO A 114 -16.35 -11.50 14.29
N PHE A 115 -15.71 -10.49 13.69
CA PHE A 115 -16.04 -9.07 13.84
C PHE A 115 -17.22 -8.64 12.97
N LEU A 116 -17.53 -9.39 11.91
CA LEU A 116 -18.67 -9.11 11.05
C LEU A 116 -20.00 -9.48 11.69
N SER A 117 -20.06 -10.46 12.58
CA SER A 117 -21.33 -10.82 13.25
C SER A 117 -21.87 -9.68 14.12
N SER A 118 -20.99 -8.96 14.80
CA SER A 118 -21.32 -7.76 15.58
C SER A 118 -21.62 -6.58 14.68
N SER A 119 -20.81 -6.39 13.63
CA SER A 119 -20.88 -5.21 12.75
C SER A 119 -22.04 -5.29 11.74
N LEU A 120 -22.42 -6.48 11.24
CA LEU A 120 -23.49 -6.66 10.25
C LEU A 120 -24.89 -6.37 10.81
N ASN A 121 -25.13 -6.56 12.11
CA ASN A 121 -26.38 -6.12 12.73
C ASN A 121 -26.48 -4.58 12.78
N GLU A 122 -25.36 -3.87 12.86
CA GLU A 122 -25.29 -2.41 12.80
C GLU A 122 -25.30 -1.91 11.33
N LEU A 123 -24.65 -2.63 10.42
CA LEU A 123 -24.58 -2.35 8.98
C LEU A 123 -25.81 -2.80 8.18
N GLY A 124 -26.67 -3.66 8.75
CA GLY A 124 -27.86 -4.23 8.12
C GLY A 124 -28.92 -3.22 7.68
N HIS A 125 -28.79 -1.95 8.10
CA HIS A 125 -29.62 -0.84 7.65
C HIS A 125 -29.06 -0.06 6.44
N GLN A 126 -27.86 -0.38 5.95
CA GLN A 126 -27.23 0.37 4.86
C GLN A 126 -26.70 -0.58 3.77
N ALA A 127 -27.65 -1.23 3.07
CA ALA A 127 -27.42 -2.04 1.88
C ALA A 127 -27.08 -1.21 0.62
N ASP A 128 -26.24 -0.17 0.78
CA ASP A 128 -25.61 0.53 -0.34
C ASP A 128 -24.22 1.03 0.09
N LEU A 129 -23.31 0.08 0.29
CA LEU A 129 -21.89 0.32 0.61
C LEU A 129 -21.16 1.16 -0.46
N SER A 130 -21.79 1.40 -1.62
CA SER A 130 -21.27 2.27 -2.67
C SER A 130 -21.31 3.77 -2.33
N ARG A 131 -22.11 4.19 -1.33
CA ARG A 131 -22.33 5.61 -1.00
C ARG A 131 -21.52 6.17 0.15
N TYR A 132 -20.76 5.37 0.88
CA TYR A 132 -19.92 5.96 1.91
C TYR A 132 -18.78 6.73 1.24
N PRO A 133 -18.54 8.00 1.56
CA PRO A 133 -17.30 8.67 1.19
C PRO A 133 -16.14 7.89 1.82
N LEU A 134 -15.02 7.72 1.10
CA LEU A 134 -13.76 7.27 1.73
C LEU A 134 -13.60 8.05 3.03
N PRO A 135 -13.09 7.46 4.14
CA PRO A 135 -12.79 8.23 5.33
C PRO A 135 -11.87 9.38 4.91
N SER A 136 -12.48 10.54 4.68
CA SER A 136 -11.81 11.80 4.46
C SER A 136 -11.09 11.99 5.75
N CYS A 137 -9.77 11.90 5.74
CA CYS A 137 -8.91 12.08 6.90
C CYS A 137 -9.45 13.26 7.72
N PRO A 138 -10.26 13.04 8.78
CA PRO A 138 -11.01 14.13 9.42
C PRO A 138 -10.04 15.10 10.10
N GLU A 139 -8.82 14.62 10.33
CA GLU A 139 -7.73 15.28 11.01
C GLU A 139 -6.88 16.16 10.10
N ALA A 140 -6.98 16.07 8.76
CA ALA A 140 -6.21 16.93 7.86
C ALA A 140 -6.59 18.41 7.99
N THR A 141 -7.82 18.70 8.41
CA THR A 141 -8.32 20.07 8.62
C THR A 141 -8.16 20.55 10.06
N GLY A 142 -7.96 19.64 11.03
CA GLY A 142 -7.91 19.94 12.46
C GLY A 142 -6.58 19.67 13.16
N HIS A 143 -5.55 19.19 12.46
CA HIS A 143 -4.29 18.81 13.12
C HIS A 143 -3.65 20.05 13.78
N PRO A 144 -3.38 20.04 15.11
CA PRO A 144 -2.84 21.19 15.85
C PRO A 144 -1.42 21.60 15.44
N ASN A 145 -0.86 20.96 14.41
CA ASN A 145 0.52 21.11 13.99
C ASN A 145 0.70 21.30 12.47
N ARG A 146 -0.21 22.04 11.83
CA ARG A 146 -0.12 22.36 10.39
C ARG A 146 1.22 22.97 10.00
N GLU A 147 1.82 23.77 10.88
CA GLU A 147 3.12 24.36 10.64
C GLU A 147 4.24 23.31 10.57
N SER A 148 4.30 22.35 11.50
CA SER A 148 5.30 21.28 11.39
C SER A 148 5.03 20.34 10.22
N LEU A 149 3.76 20.12 9.86
CA LEU A 149 3.42 19.36 8.65
C LEU A 149 3.95 20.07 7.40
N ASN A 150 3.72 21.37 7.25
CA ASN A 150 4.24 22.14 6.13
C ASN A 150 5.77 22.13 6.12
N LYS A 151 6.44 22.34 7.27
CA LYS A 151 7.90 22.25 7.36
C LYS A 151 8.43 20.88 6.93
N LEU A 152 7.75 19.80 7.32
CA LEU A 152 8.11 18.44 6.89
C LEU A 152 7.94 18.27 5.38
N LEU A 153 6.82 18.76 4.82
CA LEU A 153 6.55 18.70 3.38
C LEU A 153 7.56 19.53 2.58
N ASP A 154 7.90 20.72 3.05
CA ASP A 154 8.89 21.60 2.44
C ASP A 154 10.28 20.95 2.46
N ALA A 155 10.69 20.40 3.62
CA ALA A 155 11.97 19.71 3.75
C ALA A 155 12.07 18.47 2.83
N ALA A 156 11.01 17.64 2.79
CA ALA A 156 10.96 16.48 1.90
C ALA A 156 10.89 16.89 0.40
N GLY A 157 10.27 18.03 0.11
CA GLY A 157 10.25 18.63 -1.23
C GLY A 157 11.63 19.09 -1.67
N GLU A 158 12.34 19.80 -0.80
CA GLU A 158 13.71 20.29 -1.04
C GLU A 158 14.68 19.13 -1.22
N GLU A 159 14.62 18.10 -0.36
CA GLU A 159 15.45 16.90 -0.50
C GLU A 159 15.27 16.24 -1.88
N ARG A 160 14.01 16.08 -2.32
CA ARG A 160 13.71 15.54 -3.65
C ARG A 160 14.22 16.44 -4.77
N PHE A 161 14.16 17.75 -4.60
CA PHE A 161 14.65 18.72 -5.58
C PHE A 161 16.18 18.67 -5.70
N VAL A 162 16.89 18.67 -4.57
CA VAL A 162 18.35 18.52 -4.50
C VAL A 162 18.79 17.21 -5.14
N ALA A 163 18.15 16.09 -4.80
CA ALA A 163 18.47 14.79 -5.42
C ALA A 163 18.33 14.83 -6.95
N LYS A 164 17.31 15.53 -7.48
CA LYS A 164 17.12 15.71 -8.91
C LYS A 164 18.21 16.60 -9.52
N ILE A 165 18.57 17.71 -8.89
CA ILE A 165 19.68 18.56 -9.33
C ILE A 165 20.98 17.76 -9.39
N THR A 166 21.32 17.01 -8.34
CA THR A 166 22.55 16.22 -8.30
C THR A 166 22.58 15.17 -9.41
N SER A 167 21.46 14.52 -9.70
CA SER A 167 21.35 13.59 -10.83
C SER A 167 21.64 14.26 -12.17
N PHE A 168 21.07 15.45 -12.42
CA PHE A 168 21.31 16.20 -13.67
C PHE A 168 22.75 16.69 -13.75
N GLN A 169 23.31 17.23 -12.67
CA GLN A 169 24.70 17.67 -12.61
C GLN A 169 25.67 16.53 -12.93
N LYS A 170 25.43 15.34 -12.38
CA LYS A 170 26.24 14.15 -12.67
C LYS A 170 26.17 13.77 -14.15
N ALA A 171 24.98 13.75 -14.75
CA ALA A 171 24.80 13.41 -16.15
C ALA A 171 25.45 14.42 -17.11
N LEU A 172 25.42 15.72 -16.77
CA LEU A 172 26.05 16.79 -17.56
C LEU A 172 27.58 16.73 -17.62
N VAL A 173 28.23 15.89 -16.79
CA VAL A 173 29.68 15.64 -16.88
C VAL A 173 30.00 14.71 -18.05
N GLU A 174 29.09 13.79 -18.38
CA GLU A 174 29.31 12.70 -19.33
C GLU A 174 28.57 12.91 -20.65
N GLU A 175 27.51 13.72 -20.66
CA GLU A 175 26.60 13.89 -21.79
C GLU A 175 26.31 15.37 -22.11
N GLU A 176 25.89 15.64 -23.36
CA GLU A 176 25.49 16.98 -23.82
C GLU A 176 24.18 17.44 -23.15
N ALA A 177 24.06 18.75 -22.90
CA ALA A 177 22.98 19.32 -22.11
C ALA A 177 21.57 19.07 -22.70
N GLY A 178 21.43 19.13 -24.02
CA GLY A 178 20.21 18.79 -24.74
C GLY A 178 19.78 17.34 -24.52
N GLN A 179 20.73 16.40 -24.56
CA GLN A 179 20.44 14.98 -24.31
C GLN A 179 20.01 14.71 -22.86
N VAL A 180 20.71 15.31 -21.88
CA VAL A 180 20.32 15.21 -20.46
C VAL A 180 18.92 15.80 -20.22
N LEU A 181 18.61 16.93 -20.86
CA LEU A 181 17.29 17.55 -20.79
C LEU A 181 16.21 16.66 -21.42
N PHE A 182 16.47 16.10 -22.60
CA PHE A 182 15.52 15.23 -23.29
C PHE A 182 15.19 13.98 -22.48
N ARG A 183 16.22 13.32 -21.92
CA ARG A 183 16.07 12.20 -20.98
C ARG A 183 15.20 12.58 -19.78
N GLY A 184 15.47 13.73 -19.17
CA GLY A 184 14.70 14.24 -18.04
C GLY A 184 13.22 14.50 -18.36
N ILE A 185 12.92 15.02 -19.57
CA ILE A 185 11.55 15.22 -20.05
C ILE A 185 10.85 13.88 -20.30
N ALA A 186 11.50 12.96 -21.00
CA ALA A 186 10.94 11.64 -21.30
C ALA A 186 10.62 10.86 -20.01
N ARG A 187 11.55 10.87 -19.05
CA ARG A 187 11.36 10.29 -17.72
C ARG A 187 10.11 10.85 -17.02
N ALA A 188 9.89 12.17 -17.09
CA ALA A 188 8.72 12.81 -16.51
C ALA A 188 7.40 12.42 -17.21
N LEU A 189 7.44 12.28 -18.54
CA LEU A 189 6.28 11.86 -19.34
C LEU A 189 5.90 10.39 -19.15
N GLY A 190 6.83 9.55 -18.69
CA GLY A 190 6.56 8.16 -18.34
C GLY A 190 5.63 7.99 -17.13
N TYR A 191 5.45 9.03 -16.31
CA TYR A 191 4.74 8.97 -15.02
C TYR A 191 5.21 7.79 -14.14
N ALA A 192 4.54 7.51 -13.03
CA ALA A 192 4.98 6.49 -12.07
C ALA A 192 5.19 5.10 -12.69
N LYS A 193 4.45 4.73 -13.73
CA LYS A 193 4.46 3.38 -14.30
C LYS A 193 5.50 3.15 -15.39
N ASN A 194 5.87 4.19 -16.14
CA ASN A 194 6.76 4.04 -17.31
C ASN A 194 7.95 5.00 -17.25
N THR A 195 8.32 5.47 -16.05
CA THR A 195 9.47 6.37 -15.82
C THR A 195 10.74 5.85 -16.51
N GLU A 196 11.13 4.61 -16.24
CA GLU A 196 12.35 4.00 -16.82
C GLU A 196 12.19 3.63 -18.31
N PRO A 197 11.10 2.95 -18.75
CA PRO A 197 10.92 2.66 -20.17
C PRO A 197 10.96 3.90 -21.07
N PHE A 198 10.36 5.02 -20.64
CA PHE A 198 10.39 6.25 -21.44
C PHE A 198 11.78 6.88 -21.48
N GLU A 199 12.54 6.74 -20.40
CA GLU A 199 13.91 7.23 -20.34
C GLU A 199 14.82 6.47 -21.31
N GLU A 200 14.69 5.14 -21.38
CA GLU A 200 15.47 4.28 -22.27
C GLU A 200 15.30 4.63 -23.75
N LEU A 201 14.09 5.03 -24.17
CA LEU A 201 13.81 5.47 -25.55
C LEU A 201 14.68 6.66 -25.99
N THR A 202 15.22 7.43 -25.05
CA THR A 202 16.09 8.59 -25.37
C THR A 202 17.51 8.19 -25.73
N ILE A 203 17.95 6.99 -25.33
CA ILE A 203 19.30 6.47 -25.62
C ILE A 203 19.41 6.09 -27.09
N ASP A 204 18.40 5.40 -27.62
CA ASP A 204 18.34 4.97 -29.03
C ASP A 204 18.41 6.14 -30.02
N TYR A 205 17.85 7.30 -29.64
CA TYR A 205 17.86 8.51 -30.46
C TYR A 205 19.27 9.11 -30.62
N SER A 206 20.10 9.03 -29.58
CA SER A 206 21.46 9.59 -29.59
C SER A 206 22.46 8.75 -30.39
N SER A 207 22.13 7.48 -30.66
CA SER A 207 22.92 6.58 -31.53
C SER A 207 22.53 6.63 -33.02
N ALA A 208 21.45 7.35 -33.36
CA ALA A 208 20.94 7.50 -34.72
C ALA A 208 21.26 8.87 -35.36
N SER A 209 21.96 9.75 -34.64
CA SER A 209 22.40 11.08 -35.07
C SER A 209 23.92 11.23 -34.98
#